data_AF-A0A7K7S6U0-F1
#
_entry.id   AF-A0A7K7S6U0-F1
#
_cell.length_a   1.000
_cell.length_b   1.000
_cell.length_c   1.000
_cell.angle_alpha   90.00
_cell.angle_beta   90.00
_cell.angle_gamma   90.00
#
_symmetry.space_group_name_H-M   'P 1'
#
loop_
_entity.id
_entity.type
_entity.pdbx_description
1 polymer ?
#
loop_
_entity_poly.entity_id
_entity_poly.type
_entity_poly.pdbx_seq_one_letter_code
_entity_poly.pdbx_strand_id
1 'polypeptide(L)'
;RGRRQPEGSQGSQYDTDPATAPESADERDSEQWHRLYPPISSPGTRQRYKADFGQELRRYKELCAHMDGLNERLAQLAAQLDQVPEDSAQYQ
;
A
#
# COMPACT_ATOMS: atom_id res chain seq x y z
N ARG A 1 -2.68 4.74 49.17
CA ARG A 1 -2.90 5.56 47.95
C ARG A 1 -2.60 4.69 46.73
N GLY A 2 -3.62 4.05 46.16
CA GLY A 2 -3.48 3.29 44.91
C GLY A 2 -3.42 4.25 43.72
N ARG A 3 -2.38 4.15 42.90
CA ARG A 3 -2.35 4.80 41.58
C ARG A 3 -2.91 3.84 40.55
N ARG A 4 -4.14 4.11 40.13
CA ARG A 4 -4.74 3.63 38.89
C ARG A 4 -4.08 4.43 37.76
N GLN A 5 -3.39 3.78 36.82
CA GLN A 5 -2.96 4.41 35.58
C GLN A 5 -3.98 4.03 34.48
N PRO A 6 -4.47 5.00 33.69
CA PRO A 6 -5.41 4.77 32.60
C PRO A 6 -4.70 4.33 31.31
N GLU A 7 -5.47 3.69 30.46
CA GLU A 7 -5.16 3.15 29.14
C GLU A 7 -4.49 4.18 28.20
N GLY A 8 -3.58 3.72 27.35
CA GLY A 8 -2.97 4.58 26.33
C GLY A 8 -2.05 3.86 25.37
N SER A 9 -2.54 3.68 24.14
CA SER A 9 -1.82 3.25 22.93
C SER A 9 -1.66 1.75 22.75
N GLN A 10 -2.75 1.10 22.35
CA GLN A 10 -2.68 0.13 21.26
C GLN A 10 -1.90 0.81 20.12
N GLY A 11 -0.61 0.49 20.00
CA GLY A 11 0.15 0.81 18.81
C GLY A 11 -0.61 0.20 17.65
N SER A 12 -1.09 1.06 16.75
CA SER A 12 -1.77 0.67 15.51
C SER A 12 -0.97 -0.46 14.89
N GLN A 13 -1.52 -1.67 14.99
CA GLN A 13 -0.99 -2.86 14.38
C GLN A 13 -1.07 -2.59 12.88
N TYR A 14 0.07 -2.24 12.29
CA TYR A 14 0.17 -2.08 10.85
C TYR A 14 -0.17 -3.44 10.25
N ASP A 15 -1.38 -3.53 9.70
CA ASP A 15 -1.84 -4.68 8.93
C ASP A 15 -1.18 -4.58 7.54
N THR A 16 0.13 -4.79 7.52
CA THR A 16 0.86 -5.05 6.30
C THR A 16 0.72 -6.53 6.05
N ASP A 17 -0.18 -6.90 5.15
CA ASP A 17 -0.28 -8.28 4.68
C ASP A 17 1.13 -8.74 4.23
N PRO A 18 1.70 -9.81 4.83
CA PRO A 18 3.03 -10.30 4.50
C PRO A 18 3.16 -10.75 3.04
N ALA A 19 2.07 -10.85 2.28
CA ALA A 19 2.10 -11.07 0.84
C ALA A 19 2.67 -9.87 0.04
N THR A 20 2.88 -8.70 0.66
CA THR A 20 3.44 -7.50 0.01
C THR A 20 4.96 -7.33 0.22
N ALA A 21 5.69 -8.37 0.64
CA ALA A 21 7.15 -8.35 0.71
C ALA A 21 7.70 -9.76 0.39
N PRO A 22 8.82 -9.96 -0.34
CA PRO A 22 9.93 -9.05 -0.65
C PRO A 22 10.39 -9.06 -2.14
N GLU A 23 9.61 -9.62 -3.07
CA GLU A 23 10.12 -9.91 -4.43
C GLU A 23 10.14 -8.70 -5.40
N SER A 24 9.65 -7.54 -4.96
CA SER A 24 9.63 -6.31 -5.78
C SER A 24 10.70 -5.28 -5.38
N ALA A 25 11.66 -5.67 -4.53
CA ALA A 25 12.79 -4.81 -4.18
C ALA A 25 13.91 -4.96 -5.21
N ASP A 26 13.91 -4.11 -6.24
CA ASP A 26 15.07 -4.00 -7.13
C ASP A 26 16.28 -3.56 -6.27
N GLU A 27 17.37 -4.33 -6.31
CA GLU A 27 18.55 -4.06 -5.47
C GLU A 27 19.14 -2.66 -5.71
N ARG A 28 18.86 -2.04 -6.87
CA ARG A 28 19.30 -0.69 -7.24
C ARG A 28 18.59 0.39 -6.43
N ASP A 29 17.36 0.14 -6.00
CA ASP A 29 16.60 1.04 -5.13
C ASP A 29 17.20 1.05 -3.71
N SER A 30 17.79 -0.06 -3.26
CA SER A 30 18.33 -0.16 -1.90
C SER A 30 19.39 0.89 -1.58
N GLU A 31 20.34 1.14 -2.49
CA GLU A 31 21.40 2.13 -2.27
C GLU A 31 20.86 3.56 -2.32
N GLN A 32 19.87 3.83 -3.18
CA GLN A 32 19.22 5.13 -3.26
C GLN A 32 18.44 5.44 -1.97
N TRP A 33 17.68 4.47 -1.46
CA TRP A 33 16.95 4.63 -0.21
C TRP A 33 17.88 4.84 0.98
N HIS A 34 19.03 4.15 1.04
CA HIS A 34 20.03 4.39 2.08
C HIS A 34 20.65 5.80 2.03
N ARG A 35 20.76 6.40 0.84
CA ARG A 35 21.23 7.79 0.68
C ARG A 35 20.15 8.81 1.07
N LEU A 36 18.88 8.57 0.71
CA LEU A 36 17.76 9.48 0.99
C LEU A 36 17.29 9.38 2.46
N TYR A 37 17.32 8.17 3.02
CA TYR A 37 16.87 7.85 4.37
C TYR A 37 17.98 7.15 5.18
N PRO A 38 19.08 7.85 5.51
CA PRO A 38 20.10 7.31 6.40
C PRO A 38 19.56 6.94 7.79
N PRO A 39 20.32 6.16 8.60
CA PRO A 39 19.92 5.78 9.94
C PRO A 39 19.49 6.97 10.80
N ILE A 40 18.39 6.79 11.54
CA ILE A 40 17.81 7.85 12.36
C ILE A 40 18.74 8.17 13.53
N SER A 41 19.28 9.38 13.53
CA SER A 41 20.16 9.89 14.59
C SER A 41 19.47 10.82 15.59
N SER A 42 18.23 11.26 15.32
CA SER A 42 17.50 12.19 16.18
C SER A 42 15.97 12.03 16.12
N PRO A 43 15.24 12.46 17.16
CA PRO A 43 13.77 12.49 17.14
C PRO A 43 13.19 13.38 16.03
N GLY A 44 13.89 14.47 15.66
CA GLY A 44 13.49 15.34 14.56
C GLY A 44 13.56 14.61 13.21
N THR A 45 14.64 13.87 12.97
CA THR A 45 14.78 13.01 11.78
C THR A 45 13.68 11.95 11.73
N ARG A 46 13.35 11.33 12.87
CA ARG A 46 12.25 10.35 12.96
C ARG A 46 10.91 10.96 12.57
N GLN A 47 10.62 12.16 13.06
CA GLN A 47 9.35 12.82 12.77
C GLN A 47 9.22 13.20 11.30
N ARG A 48 10.31 13.65 10.67
CA ARG A 48 10.35 13.92 9.23
C ARG A 48 10.07 12.66 8.42
N TYR A 49 10.80 11.58 8.67
CA TYR A 49 10.59 10.32 7.94
C TYR A 49 9.18 9.77 8.13
N LYS A 50 8.60 9.91 9.32
CA LYS A 50 7.21 9.53 9.57
C LYS A 50 6.21 10.35 8.75
N ALA A 51 6.46 11.65 8.59
CA ALA A 51 5.60 12.52 7.80
C ALA A 51 5.68 12.16 6.30
N ASP A 52 6.90 11.99 5.78
CA ASP A 52 7.15 11.61 4.38
C ASP A 52 6.53 10.24 4.08
N PHE A 53 6.76 9.24 4.94
CA PHE A 53 6.14 7.93 4.82
C PHE A 53 4.60 8.00 4.84
N GLY A 54 4.02 8.81 5.73
CA GLY A 54 2.57 8.99 5.80
C GLY A 54 1.96 9.65 4.57
N GLN A 55 2.71 10.51 3.88
CA GLN A 55 2.30 11.08 2.59
C GLN A 55 2.34 10.01 1.49
N GLU A 56 3.47 9.33 1.33
CA GLU A 56 3.65 8.34 0.27
C GLU A 56 2.75 7.12 0.45
N LEU A 57 2.50 6.69 1.69
CA LEU A 57 1.57 5.60 1.98
C LEU A 57 0.14 5.92 1.53
N ARG A 58 -0.32 7.18 1.69
CA ARG A 58 -1.65 7.58 1.22
C ARG A 58 -1.73 7.47 -0.30
N ARG A 59 -0.73 8.01 -1.00
CA ARG A 59 -0.63 7.95 -2.46
C ARG A 59 -0.56 6.49 -2.96
N TYR A 60 0.22 5.65 -2.28
CA TYR A 60 0.31 4.23 -2.59
C TYR A 60 -1.07 3.54 -2.48
N LYS A 61 -1.80 3.78 -1.39
CA LYS A 61 -3.15 3.21 -1.20
C LYS A 61 -4.15 3.69 -2.24
N GLU A 62 -4.09 4.96 -2.63
CA GLU A 62 -4.90 5.50 -3.73
C GLU A 62 -4.61 4.78 -5.05
N LEU A 63 -3.33 4.51 -5.34
CA LEU A 63 -2.94 3.78 -6.53
C LEU A 63 -3.42 2.32 -6.49
N CYS A 64 -3.29 1.64 -5.35
CA CYS A 64 -3.83 0.29 -5.18
C CYS A 64 -5.34 0.26 -5.45
N ALA A 65 -6.11 1.15 -4.80
CA ALA A 65 -7.56 1.22 -4.99
C ALA A 65 -7.95 1.50 -6.45
N HIS A 66 -7.17 2.33 -7.15
CA HIS A 66 -7.39 2.56 -8.57
C HIS A 66 -7.14 1.31 -9.41
N MET A 67 -6.03 0.59 -9.17
CA MET A 67 -5.72 -0.66 -9.86
C MET A 67 -6.75 -1.75 -9.58
N ASP A 68 -7.22 -1.87 -8.33
CA ASP A 68 -8.29 -2.78 -7.95
C ASP A 68 -9.57 -2.47 -8.72
N GLY A 69 -9.96 -1.19 -8.80
CA GLY A 69 -11.13 -0.77 -9.58
C GLY A 69 -11.00 -1.05 -11.08
N LEU A 70 -9.80 -0.98 -11.66
CA LEU A 70 -9.56 -1.38 -13.05
C LEU A 70 -9.68 -2.90 -13.21
N ASN A 71 -9.09 -3.67 -12.31
CA ASN A 71 -9.14 -5.13 -12.32
C ASN A 71 -10.58 -5.64 -12.17
N GLU A 72 -11.39 -5.04 -11.30
CA GLU A 72 -12.81 -5.35 -11.16
C GLU A 72 -13.59 -5.11 -12.47
N ARG A 73 -13.35 -3.98 -13.14
CA ARG A 73 -14.00 -3.68 -14.42
C ARG A 73 -13.60 -4.65 -15.52
N LEU A 74 -12.32 -5.03 -15.57
CA LEU A 74 -11.82 -6.03 -16.51
C LEU A 74 -12.45 -7.40 -16.25
N ALA A 75 -12.53 -7.81 -14.98
CA ALA A 75 -13.18 -9.06 -14.60
C ALA A 75 -14.67 -9.08 -14.96
N GLN A 76 -15.38 -7.95 -14.74
CA GLN A 76 -16.77 -7.80 -15.15
C GLN A 76 -16.95 -7.88 -16.68
N LEU A 77 -16.03 -7.29 -17.45
CA LEU A 77 -16.07 -7.36 -18.91
C LEU A 77 -15.82 -8.80 -19.39
N ALA A 78 -14.82 -9.48 -18.82
CA ALA A 78 -14.53 -10.87 -19.14
C ALA A 78 -15.75 -11.78 -18.88
N ALA A 79 -16.39 -11.63 -17.72
CA ALA A 79 -17.59 -12.40 -17.38
C ALA A 79 -18.80 -12.09 -18.29
N GLN A 80 -18.89 -10.87 -18.84
CA GLN A 80 -19.90 -10.50 -19.83
C GLN A 80 -19.59 -11.15 -21.18
N LEU A 81 -18.33 -11.12 -21.63
CA LEU A 81 -17.92 -11.76 -22.87
C LEU A 81 -18.16 -13.28 -22.84
N ASP A 82 -17.95 -13.94 -21.69
CA ASP A 82 -18.25 -15.37 -21.52
C ASP A 82 -19.74 -15.72 -21.70
N GLN A 83 -20.63 -14.74 -21.56
CA GLN A 83 -22.09 -14.92 -21.69
C GLN A 83 -22.62 -14.54 -23.08
N VAL A 84 -21.78 -13.94 -23.93
CA VAL A 84 -22.17 -13.42 -25.24
C VAL A 84 -21.60 -14.31 -26.34
N PRO A 85 -22.39 -14.72 -27.36
CA PRO A 85 -21.87 -15.48 -28.49
C PRO A 85 -20.80 -14.67 -29.25
N GLU A 86 -19.66 -15.29 -29.55
CA GLU A 86 -18.51 -14.64 -30.21
C GLU A 86 -18.85 -14.00 -31.56
N ASP A 87 -19.84 -14.53 -32.29
CA ASP A 87 -20.30 -14.02 -33.60
C ASP A 87 -21.30 -12.86 -33.49
N SER A 88 -21.66 -12.43 -32.27
CA SER A 88 -22.68 -11.40 -32.08
C SER A 88 -22.10 -9.99 -32.10
N ALA A 89 -22.91 -9.02 -32.54
CA ALA A 89 -22.55 -7.60 -32.53
C ALA A 89 -22.34 -7.02 -31.12
N GLN A 90 -22.68 -7.76 -30.06
CA GLN A 90 -22.48 -7.38 -28.66
C GLN A 90 -21.09 -7.78 -28.14
N TYR A 91 -20.43 -8.72 -28.82
CA TYR A 91 -19.06 -9.17 -28.52
C TYR A 91 -18.00 -8.23 -29.12
N GLN A 92 -18.31 -7.57 -30.24
CA GLN A 92 -17.47 -6.58 -30.91
C GLN A 92 -17.46 -5.23 -30.20
#